data_AF-A0A1Y2CRI1-F1
#
_entry.id   AF-A0A1Y2CRI1-F1
#
_cell.length_a   1.000
_cell.length_b   1.000
_cell.length_c   1.000
_cell.angle_alpha   90.00
_cell.angle_beta   90.00
_cell.angle_gamma   90.00
#
_symmetry.space_group_name_H-M   'P 1'
#
loop_
_entity.id
_entity.type
_entity.pdbx_description
1 polymer ?
#
loop_
_entity_poly.entity_id
_entity_poly.type
_entity_poly.pdbx_seq_one_letter_code
_entity_poly.pdbx_strand_id
1 'polypeptide(L)'
;MGGGARFAHPKWVWTYYGGWWPEPKGAALNSVITMGAILGLTGVAWSVSADRERRLMYPQNWIPSMLWAKEFHDPQHVAFWKEQLAKEGREWIEPIPDSMKSWWPLYRNSQK
;
A
#
# COMPACT_ATOMS: atom_id res chain seq x y z
N MET A 1 8.34 17.65 24.06
CA MET A 1 9.27 18.37 23.17
C MET A 1 9.09 19.87 23.41
N GLY A 2 9.96 20.49 24.22
CA GLY A 2 9.90 21.93 24.49
C GLY A 2 10.74 22.68 23.46
N GLY A 3 10.12 23.57 22.68
CA GLY A 3 10.86 24.43 21.75
C GLY A 3 11.80 25.35 22.53
N GLY A 4 13.06 25.46 22.08
CA GLY A 4 14.03 26.39 22.65
C GLY A 4 13.60 27.86 22.53
N ALA A 5 14.47 28.78 22.95
CA ALA A 5 14.19 30.21 22.93
C ALA A 5 13.72 30.68 21.53
N ARG A 6 12.57 31.36 21.48
CA ARG A 6 12.04 31.99 20.26
C ARG A 6 12.64 33.38 20.12
N PHE A 7 13.18 33.69 18.95
CA PHE A 7 13.76 35.01 18.64
C PHE A 7 12.75 35.90 17.91
N ALA A 8 12.99 37.22 17.95
CA ALA A 8 12.20 38.18 17.19
C ALA A 8 12.32 37.88 15.68
N HIS A 9 11.19 37.89 14.99
CA HIS A 9 11.08 37.58 13.57
C HIS A 9 9.96 38.41 12.93
N PRO A 10 10.05 38.73 11.63
CA PRO A 10 9.03 39.53 10.95
C PRO A 10 7.72 38.75 10.84
N LYS A 11 6.61 39.38 11.25
CA LYS A 11 5.27 38.77 11.24
C LYS A 11 4.52 38.93 9.92
N TRP A 12 5.02 39.81 9.05
CA TRP A 12 4.40 40.12 7.75
C TRP A 12 4.93 39.23 6.61
N VAL A 13 6.00 38.47 6.85
CA VAL A 13 6.57 37.58 5.82
C VAL A 13 5.72 36.31 5.76
N TRP A 14 5.19 36.02 4.57
CA TRP A 14 4.44 34.81 4.29
C TRP A 14 5.21 33.91 3.32
N THR A 15 5.20 32.61 3.60
CA THR A 15 5.91 31.57 2.84
C THR A 15 5.04 30.31 2.75
N TYR A 16 5.19 29.55 1.67
CA TYR A 16 4.38 28.35 1.42
C TYR A 16 4.64 27.19 2.40
N TYR A 17 5.85 27.11 2.98
CA TYR A 17 6.28 26.03 3.86
C TYR A 17 6.27 26.42 5.36
N GLY A 18 5.70 27.58 5.70
CA GLY A 18 5.73 28.13 7.06
C GLY A 18 6.95 29.00 7.34
N GLY A 19 6.96 29.66 8.51
CA GLY A 19 7.97 30.64 8.90
C GLY A 19 8.78 30.22 10.12
N TRP A 20 9.01 31.16 11.02
CA TRP A 20 9.76 30.92 12.26
C TRP A 20 8.85 30.32 13.34
N TRP A 21 9.12 29.07 13.74
CA TRP A 21 8.36 28.29 14.74
C TRP A 21 6.84 28.30 14.50
N PRO A 22 6.36 27.85 13.33
CA PRO A 22 4.94 27.84 13.03
C PRO A 22 4.23 26.83 13.93
N GLU A 23 3.26 27.31 14.70
CA GLU A 23 2.39 26.49 15.55
C GLU A 23 0.92 26.83 15.22
N PRO A 24 0.43 26.44 14.03
CA PRO A 24 -0.92 26.76 13.63
C PRO A 24 -1.92 25.94 14.44
N LYS A 25 -2.98 26.58 14.93
CA LYS A 25 -4.04 25.93 15.73
C LYS A 25 -4.71 24.75 15.02
N GLY A 26 -4.72 24.75 13.67
CA GLY A 26 -5.32 23.70 12.84
C GLY A 26 -4.36 22.60 12.36
N ALA A 27 -3.12 22.53 12.86
CA ALA A 27 -2.10 21.60 12.35
C ALA A 27 -2.56 20.13 12.29
N ALA A 28 -3.27 19.68 13.31
CA ALA A 28 -3.76 18.30 13.39
C ALA A 28 -4.82 18.01 12.32
N LEU A 29 -5.85 18.85 12.22
CA LEU A 29 -6.92 18.69 11.23
C LEU A 29 -6.38 18.77 9.80
N ASN A 30 -5.49 19.73 9.52
CA ASN A 30 -4.87 19.87 8.20
C ASN A 30 -4.04 18.63 7.82
N SER A 31 -3.31 18.06 8.79
CA SER A 31 -2.55 16.82 8.58
C SER A 31 -3.46 15.64 8.30
N VAL A 32 -4.58 15.52 9.01
CA VAL A 32 -5.57 14.46 8.78
C VAL A 32 -6.19 14.57 7.38
N ILE A 33 -6.60 15.77 6.97
CA ILE A 33 -7.16 16.00 5.63
C ILE A 33 -6.12 15.68 4.55
N THR A 34 -4.88 16.14 4.73
CA THR A 34 -3.79 15.90 3.77
C THR A 34 -3.47 14.42 3.67
N MET A 35 -3.37 13.71 4.80
CA MET A 35 -3.17 12.26 4.82
C MET A 35 -4.32 11.52 4.14
N GLY A 36 -5.57 11.92 4.41
CA GLY A 36 -6.75 11.36 3.75
C GLY A 36 -6.70 11.53 2.24
N ALA A 37 -6.29 12.71 1.75
CA ALA A 37 -6.12 12.95 0.32
C ALA A 37 -5.00 12.09 -0.29
N ILE A 38 -3.85 11.98 0.38
CA ILE A 38 -2.72 11.12 -0.06
C ILE A 38 -3.17 9.67 -0.15
N LEU A 39 -3.84 9.15 0.88
CA LEU A 39 -4.34 7.77 0.90
C LEU A 39 -5.39 7.53 -0.19
N GLY A 40 -6.31 8.48 -0.40
CA GLY A 40 -7.31 8.40 -1.46
C GLY A 40 -6.69 8.32 -2.85
N LEU A 41 -5.77 9.25 -3.18
CA LEU A 41 -5.08 9.27 -4.47
C LEU A 41 -4.20 8.02 -4.68
N THR A 42 -3.45 7.65 -3.64
CA THR A 42 -2.59 6.45 -3.68
C THR A 42 -3.42 5.19 -3.86
N GLY A 43 -4.58 5.08 -3.20
CA GLY A 43 -5.49 3.94 -3.34
C GLY A 43 -6.03 3.80 -4.76
N VAL A 44 -6.44 4.90 -5.40
CA VAL A 44 -6.89 4.89 -6.81
C VAL A 44 -5.75 4.49 -7.74
N ALA A 45 -4.57 5.12 -7.60
CA ALA A 45 -3.41 4.79 -8.43
C ALA A 45 -2.97 3.34 -8.24
N TRP A 46 -3.00 2.83 -7.01
CA TRP A 46 -2.69 1.44 -6.68
C TRP A 46 -3.69 0.47 -7.32
N SER A 47 -5.00 0.73 -7.24
CA SER A 47 -6.02 -0.11 -7.90
C SER A 47 -5.77 -0.21 -9.41
N VAL A 48 -5.57 0.95 -10.06
CA VAL A 48 -5.29 1.04 -11.50
C VAL A 48 -4.01 0.30 -11.88
N SER A 49 -2.98 0.35 -11.03
CA SER A 49 -1.72 -0.36 -11.21
C SER A 49 -1.88 -1.86 -11.03
N ALA A 50 -2.57 -2.30 -9.98
CA ALA A 50 -2.80 -3.71 -9.66
C ALA A 50 -3.59 -4.42 -10.76
N ASP A 51 -4.58 -3.74 -11.36
CA ASP A 51 -5.38 -4.27 -12.48
C ASP A 51 -4.58 -4.40 -13.79
N ARG A 52 -3.52 -3.59 -13.96
CA ARG A 52 -2.68 -3.57 -15.16
C ARG A 52 -1.39 -4.37 -15.01
N GLU A 53 -1.05 -4.81 -13.80
CA GLU A 53 0.15 -5.61 -13.55
C GLU A 53 0.08 -6.91 -14.37
N ARG A 54 1.12 -7.15 -15.17
CA ARG A 54 1.33 -8.40 -15.90
C ARG A 54 2.71 -8.92 -15.60
N ARG A 55 2.82 -10.21 -15.35
CA ARG A 55 4.07 -10.90 -15.06
C ARG A 55 4.41 -11.83 -16.22
N LEU A 56 5.65 -11.71 -16.67
CA LEU A 56 6.20 -12.57 -17.69
C LEU A 56 6.70 -13.89 -17.09
N MET A 57 6.97 -13.91 -15.79
CA MET A 57 7.53 -15.06 -15.07
C MET A 57 6.86 -15.22 -13.72
N TYR A 58 6.65 -16.48 -13.32
CA TYR A 58 6.13 -16.79 -12.00
C TYR A 58 7.21 -16.56 -10.92
N PRO A 59 6.89 -15.90 -9.79
CA PRO A 59 7.86 -15.58 -8.75
C PRO A 59 8.47 -16.85 -8.13
N GLN A 60 9.75 -16.80 -7.77
CA GLN A 60 10.44 -17.94 -7.13
C GLN A 60 10.14 -18.05 -5.63
N ASN A 61 9.88 -16.92 -4.98
CA ASN A 61 9.54 -16.82 -3.57
C ASN A 61 8.26 -16.01 -3.42
N TRP A 62 7.58 -16.13 -2.27
CA TRP A 62 6.43 -15.28 -1.98
C TRP A 62 6.82 -13.80 -2.02
N ILE A 63 6.00 -12.99 -2.68
CA ILE A 63 6.16 -11.53 -2.74
C ILE A 63 4.87 -10.82 -2.34
N PRO A 64 4.94 -9.65 -1.68
CA PRO A 64 3.76 -8.95 -1.18
C PRO A 64 2.68 -8.68 -2.22
N SER A 65 3.07 -8.42 -3.47
CA SER A 65 2.12 -8.14 -4.55
C SER A 65 1.22 -9.31 -4.93
N MET A 66 1.55 -10.54 -4.51
CA MET A 66 0.61 -11.68 -4.64
C MET A 66 -0.70 -11.44 -3.87
N LEU A 67 -0.70 -10.62 -2.82
CA LEU A 67 -1.89 -10.31 -2.04
C LEU A 67 -2.97 -9.54 -2.82
N TRP A 68 -2.61 -8.87 -3.92
CA TRP A 68 -3.55 -8.01 -4.68
C TRP A 68 -3.44 -8.13 -6.20
N ALA A 69 -2.35 -8.66 -6.74
CA ALA A 69 -2.17 -8.76 -8.19
C ALA A 69 -3.20 -9.71 -8.80
N LYS A 70 -3.86 -9.27 -9.87
CA LYS A 70 -4.94 -9.99 -10.55
C LYS A 70 -4.58 -11.44 -10.88
N GLU A 71 -3.33 -11.70 -11.25
CA GLU A 71 -2.85 -13.03 -11.65
C GLU A 71 -2.99 -14.12 -10.57
N PHE A 72 -3.09 -13.74 -9.30
CA PHE A 72 -3.18 -14.66 -8.17
C PHE A 72 -4.60 -14.85 -7.65
N HIS A 73 -5.53 -14.00 -8.08
CA HIS A 73 -6.92 -13.99 -7.60
C HIS A 73 -7.92 -14.33 -8.69
N ASP A 74 -7.61 -14.04 -9.96
CA ASP A 74 -8.46 -14.37 -11.09
C ASP A 74 -8.35 -15.87 -11.45
N PRO A 75 -9.46 -16.64 -11.40
CA PRO A 75 -9.43 -18.08 -11.66
C PRO A 75 -8.76 -18.47 -12.99
N GLN A 76 -8.91 -17.66 -14.03
CA GLN A 76 -8.30 -17.92 -15.34
C GLN A 76 -6.77 -17.84 -15.29
N HIS A 77 -6.24 -16.82 -14.62
CA HIS A 77 -4.79 -16.63 -14.48
C HIS A 77 -4.19 -17.66 -13.52
N VAL A 78 -4.90 -18.00 -12.44
CA VAL A 78 -4.46 -19.03 -11.50
C VAL A 78 -4.37 -20.39 -12.18
N ALA A 79 -5.36 -20.77 -13.00
CA ALA A 79 -5.32 -22.01 -13.77
C ALA A 79 -4.12 -22.04 -14.73
N PHE A 80 -3.93 -20.95 -15.49
CA PHE A 80 -2.79 -20.81 -16.39
C PHE A 80 -1.44 -20.99 -15.66
N TRP A 81 -1.25 -20.30 -14.54
CA TRP A 81 0.00 -20.41 -13.78
C TRP A 81 0.21 -21.80 -13.18
N LYS A 82 -0.84 -22.46 -12.69
CA LYS A 82 -0.76 -23.85 -12.22
C LYS A 82 -0.34 -24.81 -13.33
N GLU A 83 -0.84 -24.64 -14.54
CA GLU A 83 -0.41 -25.43 -15.70
C GLU A 83 1.05 -25.17 -16.08
N GLN A 84 1.49 -23.91 -16.05
CA GLN A 84 2.91 -23.57 -16.32
C GLN A 84 3.83 -24.17 -15.26
N LEU A 85 3.47 -24.05 -13.99
CA LEU A 85 4.23 -24.61 -12.88
C LEU A 85 4.31 -26.14 -12.95
N ALA A 86 3.23 -26.82 -13.34
CA ALA A 86 3.24 -28.26 -13.55
C ALA A 86 4.24 -28.68 -14.65
N LYS A 87 4.40 -27.87 -15.72
CA LYS A 87 5.42 -28.10 -16.76
C LYS A 87 6.84 -27.86 -16.27
N GLU A 88 7.03 -26.87 -15.40
CA GLU A 88 8.32 -26.55 -14.78
C GLU A 88 8.69 -27.50 -13.62
N GLY A 89 7.75 -28.36 -13.17
CA GLY A 89 7.94 -29.22 -12.00
C GLY A 89 7.93 -28.45 -10.68
N ARG A 90 7.27 -27.29 -10.64
CA ARG A 90 7.20 -26.40 -9.47
C ARG A 90 5.80 -26.40 -8.84
N GLU A 91 5.74 -26.06 -7.57
CA GLU A 91 4.49 -25.95 -6.82
C GLU A 91 3.92 -24.53 -6.85
N TRP A 92 2.60 -24.44 -6.71
CA TRP A 92 1.89 -23.16 -6.55
C TRP A 92 2.18 -22.57 -5.17
N ILE A 93 2.69 -21.35 -5.15
CA ILE A 93 2.87 -20.58 -3.92
C ILE A 93 1.55 -19.91 -3.57
N GLU A 94 1.02 -20.18 -2.39
CA GLU A 94 -0.20 -19.55 -1.91
C GLU A 94 -0.02 -18.02 -1.76
N PRO A 95 -0.94 -17.21 -2.31
CA PRO A 95 -0.84 -15.76 -2.23
C PRO A 95 -0.87 -15.21 -0.80
N ILE A 96 -1.58 -15.90 0.09
CA ILE A 96 -1.68 -15.57 1.51
C ILE A 96 -0.99 -16.68 2.32
N PRO A 97 0.21 -16.42 2.88
CA PRO A 97 0.95 -17.40 3.67
C PRO A 97 0.18 -17.82 4.92
N ASP A 98 0.40 -19.05 5.40
CA ASP A 98 -0.30 -19.57 6.58
C ASP A 98 -0.09 -18.71 7.84
N SER A 99 1.10 -18.11 7.98
CA SER A 99 1.42 -17.18 9.06
C SER A 99 0.58 -15.88 9.03
N MET A 100 0.01 -15.55 7.87
CA MET A 100 -0.76 -14.32 7.62
C MET A 100 -2.27 -14.54 7.72
N LYS A 101 -2.74 -15.78 7.51
CA LYS A 101 -4.17 -16.15 7.56
C LYS A 101 -4.83 -15.82 8.90
N SER A 102 -4.09 -15.84 10.01
CA SER A 102 -4.65 -15.61 11.36
C SER A 102 -4.96 -14.15 11.68
N TRP A 103 -4.28 -13.19 11.04
CA TRP A 103 -4.39 -11.77 11.38
C TRP A 103 -4.69 -10.87 10.17
N TRP A 104 -4.68 -11.41 8.95
CA TRP A 104 -4.99 -10.61 7.77
C TRP A 104 -6.48 -10.26 7.72
N PRO A 105 -6.84 -8.97 7.78
CA PRO A 105 -8.23 -8.54 7.97
C PRO A 105 -9.15 -8.86 6.79
N LEU A 106 -8.59 -9.10 5.60
CA LEU A 106 -9.35 -9.43 4.39
C LEU A 106 -9.36 -10.93 4.08
N TYR A 107 -8.66 -11.76 4.87
CA TYR A 107 -8.68 -13.20 4.67
C TYR A 107 -10.02 -13.76 5.14
N ARG A 108 -10.84 -14.21 4.19
CA ARG A 108 -12.09 -14.89 4.46
C ARG A 108 -11.84 -16.39 4.36
N ASN A 109 -12.00 -17.12 5.47
CA ASN A 109 -12.00 -18.58 5.46
C ASN A 109 -13.13 -19.07 4.55
N SER A 110 -12.82 -19.44 3.30
CA SER A 110 -13.74 -20.16 2.42
C SER A 110 -13.77 -21.64 2.81
N GLN A 111 -14.14 -21.91 4.05
CA GLN A 111 -14.36 -23.26 4.58
C GLN A 111 -15.85 -23.39 4.89
N LYS A 112 -16.63 -23.71 3.86
CA LYS A 112 -17.92 -24.40 3.93
C LYS A 112 -18.07 -25.26 2.68
#